data_AF-A0A2T0R2R3-F1
#
_entry.id   AF-A0A2T0R2R3-F1
#
_cell.length_a   1.000
_cell.length_b   1.000
_cell.length_c   1.000
_cell.angle_alpha   90.00
_cell.angle_beta   90.00
_cell.angle_gamma   90.00
#
_symmetry.space_group_name_H-M   'P 1'
#
loop_
_entity.id
_entity.type
_entity.pdbx_description
1 polymer ?
#
loop_
_entity_poly.entity_id
_entity_poly.type
_entity_poly.pdbx_seq_one_letter_code
_entity_poly.pdbx_strand_id
1 'polypeptide(L)'
;MELKYSTGRLDVEQDGETYALKDHAATDLARLGFVQDVRRLELSAAPGRNGIALLLSDVAGLWQPPASEPSTRDRAFRLHEGRELSGRLVRGDGDSASNDVVLDGSYALHWRDFSRFDAPRGTFRYLAVEVPAPAAVTGA
;
A
#
# COMPACT_ATOMS: atom_id res chain seq x y z
N MET A 1 4.84 13.05 3.16
CA MET A 1 5.00 11.95 2.19
C MET A 1 5.43 10.72 2.96
N GLU A 2 4.87 9.56 2.61
CA GLU A 2 5.27 8.24 3.11
C GLU A 2 5.67 7.40 1.90
N LEU A 3 6.84 6.76 1.97
CA LEU A 3 7.39 5.95 0.87
C LEU A 3 7.78 4.57 1.41
N LYS A 4 7.27 3.52 0.78
CA LYS A 4 7.67 2.15 1.03
C LYS A 4 8.10 1.45 -0.24
N TYR A 5 9.12 0.62 -0.10
CA TYR A 5 9.52 -0.36 -1.10
C TYR A 5 9.41 -1.74 -0.46
N SER A 6 8.67 -2.64 -1.09
CA SER A 6 8.54 -4.03 -0.66
C SER A 6 8.85 -4.91 -1.85
N THR A 7 9.81 -5.81 -1.69
CA THR A 7 10.41 -6.52 -2.82
C THR A 7 10.35 -8.02 -2.60
N GLY A 8 10.14 -8.78 -3.66
CA GLY A 8 10.53 -10.19 -3.70
C GLY A 8 12.03 -10.32 -3.89
N ARG A 9 12.55 -11.54 -3.74
CA ARG A 9 13.92 -11.84 -4.13
C ARG A 9 14.07 -11.68 -5.65
N LEU A 10 15.04 -10.89 -6.08
CA LEU A 10 15.43 -10.71 -7.48
C LEU A 10 16.96 -10.65 -7.55
N ASP A 11 17.53 -11.34 -8.53
CA ASP A 11 18.98 -11.32 -8.81
C ASP A 11 19.14 -11.32 -10.34
N VAL A 12 19.47 -10.16 -10.91
CA VAL A 12 19.51 -9.95 -12.37
C VAL A 12 20.58 -8.94 -12.75
N GLU A 13 21.21 -9.15 -13.90
CA GLU A 13 22.06 -8.14 -14.55
C GLU A 13 21.29 -7.48 -15.68
N GLN A 14 21.24 -6.15 -15.68
CA GLN A 14 20.62 -5.37 -16.75
C GLN A 14 21.47 -4.14 -17.04
N ASP A 15 21.76 -3.88 -18.32
CA ASP A 15 22.54 -2.74 -18.78
C ASP A 15 23.93 -2.60 -18.09
N GLY A 16 24.53 -3.73 -17.70
CA GLY A 16 25.82 -3.80 -17.01
C GLY A 16 25.76 -3.51 -15.50
N GLU A 17 24.56 -3.39 -14.93
CA GLU A 17 24.32 -3.25 -13.49
C GLU A 17 23.71 -4.53 -12.91
N THR A 18 24.22 -4.97 -11.76
CA THR A 18 23.67 -6.12 -11.02
C THR A 18 22.70 -5.65 -9.95
N TYR A 19 21.46 -6.12 -10.02
CA TYR A 19 20.39 -5.87 -9.05
C TYR A 19 20.19 -7.10 -8.16
N ALA A 20 20.55 -6.99 -6.88
CA ALA A 20 20.38 -8.05 -5.88
C ALA A 20 19.39 -7.62 -4.78
N LEU A 21 18.09 -7.89 -4.98
CA LEU A 21 17.02 -7.52 -4.07
C LEU A 21 16.71 -8.63 -3.06
N LYS A 22 16.41 -8.20 -1.83
CA LYS A 22 15.99 -9.09 -0.74
C LYS A 22 14.49 -9.37 -0.79
N ASP A 23 14.13 -10.55 -0.32
CA ASP A 23 12.73 -10.92 -0.11
C ASP A 23 12.18 -10.28 1.17
N HIS A 24 11.14 -9.47 1.02
CA HIS A 24 10.34 -8.89 2.07
C HIS A 24 9.02 -9.66 2.20
N ALA A 25 9.13 -10.96 2.52
CA ALA A 25 8.06 -11.96 2.44
C ALA A 25 6.78 -11.68 3.29
N ALA A 26 6.79 -10.68 4.19
CA ALA A 26 5.67 -10.35 5.06
C ALA A 26 4.65 -9.43 4.37
N THR A 27 3.90 -9.97 3.40
CA THR A 27 2.87 -9.22 2.65
C THR A 27 1.75 -8.67 3.54
N ASP A 28 1.41 -9.36 4.63
CA ASP A 28 0.43 -8.93 5.62
C ASP A 28 0.89 -7.69 6.40
N LEU A 29 2.19 -7.61 6.72
CA LEU A 29 2.80 -6.44 7.34
C LEU A 29 2.95 -5.28 6.35
N ALA A 30 3.29 -5.57 5.08
CA ALA A 30 3.33 -4.55 4.03
C ALA A 30 1.97 -3.89 3.82
N ARG A 31 0.90 -4.70 3.77
CA ARG A 31 -0.50 -4.25 3.70
C ARG A 31 -0.88 -3.36 4.88
N LEU A 32 -0.74 -3.86 6.11
CA LEU A 32 -1.06 -3.07 7.30
C LEU A 32 -0.24 -1.78 7.35
N GLY A 33 1.07 -1.88 7.10
CA GLY A 33 1.97 -0.73 7.15
C GLY A 33 1.56 0.37 6.18
N PHE A 34 1.20 0.01 4.94
CA PHE A 34 0.74 0.99 3.96
C PHE A 34 -0.57 1.69 4.40
N VAL A 35 -1.53 0.93 4.95
CA VAL A 35 -2.78 1.53 5.46
C VAL A 35 -2.50 2.45 6.66
N GLN A 36 -1.56 2.09 7.53
CA GLN A 36 -1.11 2.95 8.63
C GLN A 36 -0.43 4.23 8.13
N ASP A 37 0.28 4.18 7.00
CA ASP A 37 0.87 5.36 6.36
C ASP A 37 -0.23 6.33 5.89
N VAL A 38 -1.27 5.81 5.20
CA VAL A 38 -2.42 6.62 4.78
C VAL A 38 -3.07 7.28 6.00
N ARG A 39 -3.33 6.52 7.07
CA ARG A 39 -3.86 7.08 8.32
C ARG A 39 -2.95 8.16 8.92
N ARG A 40 -1.65 7.95 8.93
CA ARG A 40 -0.71 8.94 9.46
C ARG A 40 -0.68 10.22 8.63
N LEU A 41 -0.87 10.11 7.32
CA LEU A 41 -1.05 11.28 6.45
C LEU A 41 -2.37 12.00 6.74
N GLU A 42 -3.48 11.30 7.00
CA GLU A 42 -4.74 11.93 7.44
C GLU A 42 -4.54 12.70 8.75
N LEU A 43 -3.88 12.08 9.74
CA LEU A 43 -3.66 12.68 11.05
C LEU A 43 -2.69 13.88 11.03
N SER A 44 -1.81 13.94 10.03
CA SER A 44 -0.87 15.05 9.85
C SER A 44 -1.31 16.08 8.81
N ALA A 45 -2.48 15.86 8.19
CA ALA A 45 -3.02 16.75 7.18
C ALA A 45 -3.34 18.13 7.78
N ALA A 46 -3.04 19.18 7.03
CA ALA A 46 -3.28 20.56 7.43
C ALA A 46 -3.72 21.39 6.22
N PRO A 47 -4.45 22.50 6.42
CA PRO A 47 -4.83 23.37 5.31
C PRO A 47 -3.62 23.74 4.44
N GLY A 48 -3.75 23.55 3.13
CA GLY A 48 -2.67 23.81 2.17
C GLY A 48 -1.55 22.76 2.14
N ARG A 49 -1.67 21.63 2.85
CA ARG A 49 -0.70 20.52 2.83
C ARG A 49 -1.39 19.20 2.51
N ASN A 50 -1.20 18.70 1.29
CA ASN A 50 -1.60 17.35 0.92
C ASN A 50 -0.54 16.32 1.34
N GLY A 51 -0.96 15.06 1.40
CA GLY A 51 -0.12 13.90 1.65
C GLY A 51 -0.13 12.95 0.46
N ILE A 52 0.93 12.15 0.34
CA ILE A 52 0.96 11.01 -0.58
C ILE A 52 1.65 9.82 0.09
N ALA A 53 1.00 8.66 0.02
CA ALA A 53 1.57 7.36 0.36
C ALA A 53 1.91 6.63 -0.94
N LEU A 54 3.18 6.25 -1.12
CA LEU A 54 3.66 5.54 -2.30
C LEU A 54 4.23 4.17 -1.88
N LEU A 55 3.74 3.12 -2.52
CA LEU A 55 4.26 1.76 -2.38
C LEU A 55 4.77 1.28 -3.74
N LEU A 56 6.07 0.98 -3.83
CA LEU A 56 6.69 0.35 -4.99
C LEU A 56 6.96 -1.13 -4.68
N SER A 57 6.55 -2.04 -5.58
CA SER A 57 6.74 -3.48 -5.37
C SER A 57 6.73 -4.31 -6.64
N ASP A 58 7.44 -5.45 -6.60
CA ASP A 58 7.35 -6.57 -7.54
C ASP A 58 6.52 -7.77 -6.99
N VAL A 59 5.94 -7.63 -5.80
CA VAL A 59 5.16 -8.70 -5.15
C VAL A 59 3.73 -8.73 -5.67
N ALA A 60 3.46 -9.61 -6.64
CA ALA A 60 2.16 -9.73 -7.30
C ALA A 60 0.95 -9.87 -6.37
N GLY A 61 1.11 -10.54 -5.23
CA GLY A 61 0.04 -10.69 -4.23
C GLY A 61 -0.42 -9.36 -3.60
N LEU A 62 0.31 -8.26 -3.78
CA LEU A 62 -0.13 -6.94 -3.32
C LEU A 62 -1.14 -6.30 -4.28
N TRP A 63 -1.01 -6.49 -5.59
CA TRP A 63 -1.88 -5.86 -6.60
C TRP A 63 -2.85 -6.82 -7.30
N GLN A 64 -2.61 -8.13 -7.27
CA GLN A 64 -3.54 -9.10 -7.82
C GLN A 64 -4.63 -9.42 -6.79
N PRO A 65 -5.91 -9.47 -7.21
CA PRO A 65 -6.96 -10.04 -6.38
C PRO A 65 -6.60 -11.49 -6.04
N PRO A 66 -6.89 -11.94 -4.82
CA PRO A 66 -6.61 -13.32 -4.45
C PRO A 66 -7.53 -14.26 -5.24
N ALA A 67 -7.01 -15.43 -5.63
CA ALA A 67 -7.76 -16.41 -6.43
C ALA A 67 -9.00 -16.98 -5.68
N SER A 68 -8.99 -16.90 -4.36
CA SER A 68 -10.11 -17.19 -3.48
C SER A 68 -10.20 -16.11 -2.41
N GLU A 69 -11.30 -16.06 -1.66
CA GLU A 69 -11.47 -15.15 -0.53
C GLU A 69 -11.24 -15.90 0.80
N PRO A 70 -9.99 -16.29 1.13
CA PRO A 70 -9.73 -16.92 2.42
C PRO A 70 -9.95 -15.91 3.54
N SER A 71 -10.47 -16.40 4.66
CA SER A 71 -10.57 -15.63 5.91
C SER A 71 -9.18 -15.48 6.53
N THR A 72 -8.38 -14.53 6.02
CA THR A 72 -7.07 -14.18 6.54
C THR A 72 -7.16 -12.94 7.42
N ARG A 73 -6.29 -12.85 8.43
CA ARG A 73 -6.32 -11.74 9.40
C ARG A 73 -6.08 -10.36 8.77
N ASP A 74 -5.45 -10.31 7.61
CA ASP A 74 -5.11 -9.09 6.90
C ASP A 74 -6.10 -8.76 5.77
N ARG A 75 -7.21 -9.49 5.64
CA ARG A 75 -8.18 -9.35 4.55
C ARG A 75 -8.69 -7.91 4.37
N ALA A 76 -8.93 -7.19 5.46
CA ALA A 76 -9.38 -5.80 5.41
C ALA A 76 -8.32 -4.84 4.84
N PHE A 77 -7.04 -5.21 4.90
CA PHE A 77 -5.90 -4.40 4.47
C PHE A 77 -5.39 -4.76 3.06
N ARG A 78 -6.11 -5.61 2.31
CA ARG A 78 -5.68 -6.00 0.96
C ARG A 78 -5.57 -4.77 0.06
N LEU A 79 -4.52 -4.73 -0.74
CA LEU A 79 -4.17 -3.60 -1.59
C LEU A 79 -4.39 -3.89 -3.08
N HIS A 80 -5.16 -4.92 -3.44
CA HIS A 80 -5.26 -5.34 -4.83
C HIS A 80 -5.87 -4.24 -5.74
N GLU A 81 -5.60 -4.33 -7.03
CA GLU A 81 -6.17 -3.45 -8.06
C GLU A 81 -7.69 -3.33 -7.90
N GLY A 82 -8.18 -2.09 -8.02
CA GLY A 82 -9.61 -1.76 -7.96
C GLY A 82 -10.25 -1.88 -6.57
N ARG A 83 -9.46 -2.19 -5.52
CA ARG A 83 -9.97 -2.16 -4.14
C ARG A 83 -10.22 -0.73 -3.69
N GLU A 84 -11.18 -0.54 -2.80
CA GLU A 84 -11.35 0.70 -2.04
C GLU A 84 -10.96 0.48 -0.57
N LEU A 85 -10.23 1.45 0.00
CA LEU A 85 -9.93 1.54 1.43
C LEU A 85 -10.72 2.69 2.04
N SER A 86 -11.53 2.39 3.05
CA SER A 86 -12.34 3.40 3.74
C SER A 86 -12.80 2.91 5.11
N GLY A 87 -13.06 3.82 6.04
CA GLY A 87 -13.69 3.51 7.32
C GLY A 87 -12.84 2.58 8.20
N ARG A 88 -13.48 1.75 9.02
CA ARG A 88 -12.80 0.85 9.95
C ARG A 88 -12.34 -0.44 9.26
N LEU A 89 -11.03 -0.66 9.23
CA LEU A 89 -10.36 -1.83 8.72
C LEU A 89 -9.87 -2.68 9.90
N VAL A 90 -10.42 -3.89 10.04
CA VAL A 90 -10.21 -4.76 11.20
C VAL A 90 -9.17 -5.83 10.90
N ARG A 91 -8.27 -6.09 11.87
CA ARG A 91 -7.36 -7.25 11.80
C ARG A 91 -8.04 -8.48 12.39
N GLY A 92 -8.07 -9.57 11.62
CA GLY A 92 -8.69 -10.82 12.06
C GLY A 92 -10.20 -10.71 12.14
N ASP A 93 -10.75 -11.30 13.20
CA ASP A 93 -12.15 -11.30 13.59
C ASP A 93 -12.53 -10.13 14.52
N GLY A 94 -11.56 -9.31 14.93
CA GLY A 94 -11.78 -8.17 15.81
C GLY A 94 -11.58 -8.45 17.30
N ASP A 95 -11.13 -9.66 17.68
CA ASP A 95 -10.87 -10.03 19.08
C ASP A 95 -9.67 -9.31 19.70
N SER A 96 -8.83 -8.64 18.89
CA SER A 96 -7.75 -7.77 19.38
C SER A 96 -7.71 -6.44 18.61
N ALA A 97 -8.35 -5.42 19.16
CA ALA A 97 -8.49 -4.09 18.54
C ALA A 97 -7.16 -3.32 18.33
N SER A 98 -6.02 -3.85 18.79
CA SER A 98 -4.75 -3.11 18.84
C SER A 98 -4.14 -2.80 17.46
N ASN A 99 -4.66 -3.40 16.39
CA ASN A 99 -4.17 -3.20 15.02
C ASN A 99 -5.26 -2.82 14.02
N ASP A 100 -6.44 -2.42 14.51
CA ASP A 100 -7.47 -1.84 13.64
C ASP A 100 -7.01 -0.47 13.15
N VAL A 101 -7.33 -0.15 11.90
CA VAL A 101 -7.06 1.18 11.33
C VAL A 101 -8.39 1.78 10.90
N VAL A 102 -8.66 2.99 11.34
CA VAL A 102 -9.81 3.77 10.88
C VAL A 102 -9.28 4.82 9.90
N LEU A 103 -9.83 4.87 8.70
CA LEU A 103 -9.59 5.91 7.72
C LEU A 103 -10.78 6.87 7.67
N ASP A 104 -10.49 8.17 7.65
CA ASP A 104 -11.53 9.21 7.54
C ASP A 104 -11.95 9.40 6.07
N GLY A 105 -11.02 9.18 5.14
CA GLY A 105 -11.25 9.23 3.70
C GLY A 105 -11.66 7.88 3.09
N SER A 106 -11.95 7.93 1.79
CA SER A 106 -12.11 6.76 0.93
C SER A 106 -11.13 6.86 -0.24
N TYR A 107 -10.40 5.77 -0.50
CA TYR A 107 -9.29 5.74 -1.43
C TYR A 107 -9.41 4.54 -2.38
N ALA A 108 -9.69 4.82 -3.66
CA ALA A 108 -9.65 3.83 -4.72
C ALA A 108 -8.19 3.48 -5.06
N LEU A 109 -7.87 2.20 -5.08
CA LEU A 109 -6.52 1.70 -5.31
C LEU A 109 -6.31 1.38 -6.78
N HIS A 110 -5.37 2.09 -7.38
CA HIS A 110 -4.97 1.93 -8.78
C HIS A 110 -3.48 1.72 -8.87
N TRP A 111 -3.07 0.50 -9.25
CA TRP A 111 -1.67 0.21 -9.49
C TRP A 111 -1.27 0.58 -10.90
N ARG A 112 -0.05 1.08 -11.03
CA ARG A 112 0.55 1.47 -12.31
C ARG A 112 1.86 0.76 -12.49
N ASP A 113 2.15 0.39 -13.73
CA ASP A 113 3.43 -0.22 -14.08
C ASP A 113 4.56 0.81 -13.91
N PHE A 114 5.70 0.36 -13.37
CA PHE A 114 6.86 1.20 -13.11
C PHE A 114 8.04 0.80 -13.99
N SER A 115 8.44 -0.48 -13.89
CA SER A 115 9.59 -1.01 -14.62
C SER A 115 9.42 -2.51 -14.86
N ARG A 116 10.22 -3.04 -15.79
CA ARG A 116 10.24 -4.45 -16.12
C ARG A 116 11.67 -4.93 -16.38
N PHE A 117 12.08 -5.95 -15.65
CA PHE A 117 13.30 -6.73 -15.88
C PHE A 117 12.94 -8.03 -16.60
N ASP A 118 13.84 -8.55 -17.44
CA ASP A 118 13.68 -9.86 -18.07
C ASP A 118 14.04 -10.99 -17.10
N ALA A 119 13.23 -11.11 -16.05
CA ALA A 119 13.40 -12.09 -14.99
C ALA A 119 12.05 -12.47 -14.37
N PRO A 120 11.93 -13.64 -13.73
CA PRO A 120 10.78 -13.93 -12.86
C PRO A 120 10.64 -12.83 -11.81
N ARG A 121 9.41 -12.31 -11.63
CA ARG A 121 9.13 -11.15 -10.76
C ARG A 121 9.84 -9.85 -11.20
N GLY A 122 10.25 -9.76 -12.46
CA GLY A 122 10.86 -8.55 -13.00
C GLY A 122 9.90 -7.37 -13.16
N THR A 123 8.59 -7.55 -13.01
CA THR A 123 7.61 -6.46 -13.14
C THR A 123 7.43 -5.73 -11.81
N PHE A 124 7.80 -4.46 -11.79
CA PHE A 124 7.52 -3.56 -10.68
C PHE A 124 6.30 -2.70 -11.00
N ARG A 125 5.45 -2.53 -10.00
CA ARG A 125 4.30 -1.64 -10.03
C ARG A 125 4.33 -0.74 -8.80
N TYR A 126 3.67 0.40 -8.90
CA TYR A 126 3.45 1.28 -7.75
C TYR A 126 1.97 1.54 -7.49
N LEU A 127 1.65 1.74 -6.21
CA LEU A 127 0.38 2.25 -5.73
C LEU A 127 0.62 3.62 -5.10
N ALA A 128 -0.09 4.63 -5.59
CA ALA A 128 -0.05 5.99 -5.06
C ALA A 128 -1.43 6.36 -4.49
N VAL A 129 -1.49 6.71 -3.21
CA VAL A 129 -2.69 7.22 -2.55
C VAL A 129 -2.42 8.65 -2.10
N GLU A 130 -3.16 9.59 -2.69
CA GLU A 130 -3.14 10.99 -2.29
C GLU A 130 -4.14 11.23 -1.16
N VAL A 131 -3.67 11.88 -0.09
CA VAL A 131 -4.50 12.33 1.02
C VAL A 131 -4.68 13.83 0.87
N PRO A 132 -5.89 14.32 0.54
CA PRO A 132 -6.11 15.74 0.30
C PRO A 132 -5.92 16.56 1.58
N ALA A 133 -5.53 17.82 1.43
CA ALA A 133 -5.56 18.76 2.54
C ALA A 133 -7.02 18.95 3.01
N PRO A 134 -7.28 19.07 4.31
CA PRO A 134 -8.60 19.45 4.79
C PRO A 134 -8.98 20.81 4.22
N ALA A 135 -10.28 21.00 3.94
CA ALA A 135 -10.80 22.28 3.51
C ALA A 135 -10.45 23.37 4.54
N ALA A 136 -10.07 24.56 4.07
CA ALA A 136 -9.87 25.69 4.96
C ALA A 136 -11.21 26.02 5.63
N VAL A 137 -11.24 26.04 6.96
CA VAL A 137 -12.39 26.54 7.70
C VAL A 137 -12.48 28.03 7.39
N THR A 138 -13.42 28.42 6.55
CA THR A 138 -13.69 29.83 6.26
C THR A 138 -14.56 30.34 7.40
N GLY A 139 -13.98 31.13 8.30
CA GLY A 139 -14.71 31.73 9.42
C GLY A 139 -15.83 32.64 8.91
N ALA A 140 -17.03 32.47 9.47
CA ALA A 140 -18.17 33.37 9.31
C ALA A 140 -18.02 34.60 10.21
#